data_AF-A0A931FAX5-F1
#
_entry.id   AF-A0A931FAX5-F1
#
_cell.length_a   1.000
_cell.length_b   1.000
_cell.length_c   1.000
_cell.angle_alpha   90.00
_cell.angle_beta   90.00
_cell.angle_gamma   90.00
#
_symmetry.space_group_name_H-M   'P 1'
#
loop_
_entity.id
_entity.type
_entity.pdbx_description
1 polymer ?
#
loop_
_entity_poly.entity_id
_entity_poly.type
_entity_poly.pdbx_seq_one_letter_code
_entity_poly.pdbx_strand_id
1 'polypeptide(L)'
;MDLFLAVVFGIIGIAGLIFGNDIGVFIGLGLLPWQLIKVKFSNIIVLGVIIINFSAGIIYFFINNNWGFLIGYFLVMAYNYWGYRSNIVESNSNNS
;
A
#
# COMPACT_ATOMS: atom_id res chain seq x y z
N MET A 1 -7.19 9.58 -13.02
CA MET A 1 -7.65 9.82 -11.63
C MET A 1 -6.79 9.06 -10.63
N ASP A 2 -6.48 7.78 -10.90
CA ASP A 2 -5.74 6.91 -9.96
C ASP A 2 -4.30 7.36 -9.67
N LEU A 3 -3.58 7.95 -10.63
CA LEU A 3 -2.24 8.52 -10.40
C LEU A 3 -2.28 9.70 -9.40
N PHE A 4 -3.28 10.59 -9.52
CA PHE A 4 -3.47 11.69 -8.59
C PHE A 4 -3.75 11.16 -7.17
N LEU A 5 -4.62 10.15 -7.05
CA LEU A 5 -4.89 9.49 -5.76
C LEU A 5 -3.63 8.82 -5.19
N ALA A 6 -2.79 8.20 -6.03
CA ALA A 6 -1.53 7.60 -5.58
C ALA A 6 -0.61 8.65 -4.93
N VAL A 7 -0.48 9.82 -5.55
CA VAL A 7 0.30 10.93 -5.01
C VAL A 7 -0.31 11.45 -3.70
N VAL A 8 -1.63 11.66 -3.67
CA VAL A 8 -2.35 12.12 -2.47
C VAL A 8 -2.15 11.14 -1.30
N PHE A 9 -2.32 9.84 -1.53
CA PHE A 9 -2.08 8.82 -0.51
C PHE A 9 -0.61 8.76 -0.07
N GLY A 10 0.33 9.02 -0.98
CA GLY A 10 1.75 9.10 -0.64
C GLY A 10 2.04 10.24 0.33
N ILE A 11 1.52 11.43 0.02
CA ILE A 11 1.67 12.61 0.88
C ILE A 11 1.00 12.37 2.25
N ILE A 12 -0.24 11.87 2.26
CA ILE A 12 -0.99 11.60 3.50
C ILE A 12 -0.29 10.54 4.34
N GLY A 13 0.23 9.46 3.73
CA GLY A 13 0.92 8.39 4.42
C GLY A 13 2.22 8.87 5.07
N ILE A 14 3.03 9.63 4.33
CA ILE A 14 4.27 10.22 4.85
C ILE A 14 3.98 11.23 5.96
N ALA A 15 3.00 12.12 5.77
CA ALA A 15 2.57 13.06 6.80
C ALA A 15 2.05 12.32 8.04
N GLY A 16 1.30 11.24 7.86
CA GLY A 16 0.83 10.38 8.94
C GLY A 16 1.97 9.82 9.77
N LEU A 17 3.04 9.33 9.11
CA LEU A 17 4.23 8.83 9.81
C LEU A 17 4.95 9.94 10.60
N ILE A 18 5.13 11.12 9.99
CA ILE A 18 5.87 12.23 10.60
C ILE A 18 5.12 12.82 11.80
N PHE A 19 3.80 12.99 11.69
CA PHE A 19 2.98 13.64 12.70
C PHE A 19 2.29 12.67 13.67
N GLY A 20 2.52 11.36 13.55
CA GLY A 20 1.91 10.36 14.43
C GLY A 20 0.39 10.25 14.25
N ASN A 21 -0.12 10.36 13.03
CA ASN A 21 -1.54 10.19 12.72
C ASN A 21 -1.83 8.80 12.15
N ASP A 22 -2.43 7.96 12.99
CA ASP A 22 -2.75 6.56 12.67
C ASP A 22 -3.60 6.39 11.42
N ILE A 23 -4.63 7.23 11.26
CA ILE A 23 -5.53 7.18 10.10
C ILE A 23 -4.78 7.56 8.83
N GLY A 24 -3.90 8.57 8.91
CA GLY A 24 -3.06 9.00 7.80
C GLY A 24 -2.13 7.89 7.32
N VAL A 25 -1.45 7.20 8.25
CA VAL A 25 -0.59 6.05 7.95
C VAL A 25 -1.41 4.92 7.32
N PHE A 26 -2.56 4.57 7.92
CA PHE A 26 -3.38 3.46 7.47
C PHE A 26 -3.91 3.67 6.05
N ILE A 27 -4.55 4.82 5.81
CA ILE A 27 -5.18 5.13 4.53
C ILE A 27 -4.10 5.42 3.48
N GLY A 28 -3.10 6.23 3.81
CA GLY A 28 -2.06 6.65 2.88
C GLY A 28 -1.19 5.47 2.43
N LEU A 29 -0.46 4.86 3.37
CA LEU A 29 0.45 3.77 3.03
C LEU A 29 -0.29 2.48 2.63
N GLY A 30 -1.47 2.26 3.19
CA GLY A 30 -2.30 1.08 2.90
C GLY A 30 -2.94 1.12 1.51
N LEU A 31 -3.40 2.27 1.03
CA LEU A 31 -4.11 2.34 -0.27
C LEU A 31 -3.20 2.74 -1.44
N LEU A 32 -2.03 3.31 -1.19
CA LEU A 32 -1.09 3.70 -2.24
C LEU A 32 -0.72 2.53 -3.18
N PRO A 33 -0.38 1.32 -2.70
CA PRO A 33 -0.04 0.21 -3.58
C PRO A 33 -1.18 -0.15 -4.54
N TRP A 34 -2.42 -0.13 -4.07
CA TRP A 34 -3.59 -0.40 -4.90
C TRP A 34 -3.74 0.59 -6.07
N GLN A 35 -3.46 1.86 -5.82
CA GLN A 35 -3.49 2.87 -6.89
C GLN A 35 -2.41 2.62 -7.93
N LEU A 36 -1.20 2.20 -7.52
CA LEU A 36 -0.14 1.84 -8.46
C LEU A 36 -0.47 0.60 -9.30
N ILE A 37 -1.15 -0.39 -8.70
CA ILE A 37 -1.67 -1.56 -9.42
C ILE A 37 -2.66 -1.13 -10.50
N LYS A 38 -3.61 -0.25 -10.17
CA LYS A 38 -4.63 0.26 -11.12
C LYS A 38 -4.03 1.05 -12.27
N VAL A 39 -2.97 1.81 -12.02
CA VAL A 39 -2.25 2.57 -13.06
C VAL A 39 -1.38 1.64 -13.93
N LYS A 40 -1.35 0.33 -13.68
CA LYS A 40 -0.52 -0.66 -14.39
C LYS A 40 0.96 -0.28 -14.36
N PHE A 41 1.43 0.23 -13.22
CA PHE A 41 2.84 0.54 -13.02
C PHE A 41 3.69 -0.74 -13.06
N SER A 42 5.00 -0.59 -13.24
CA SER A 42 5.90 -1.74 -13.32
C SER A 42 5.77 -2.67 -12.11
N ASN A 43 5.64 -3.97 -12.36
CA ASN A 43 5.45 -5.00 -11.34
C ASN A 43 6.52 -4.95 -10.24
N ILE A 44 7.79 -4.72 -10.62
CA ILE A 44 8.90 -4.62 -9.65
C ILE A 44 8.72 -3.43 -8.70
N ILE A 45 8.20 -2.30 -9.21
CA ILE A 45 7.99 -1.07 -8.44
C ILE A 45 6.82 -1.28 -7.49
N VAL A 46 5.71 -1.83 -7.99
CA VAL A 46 4.53 -2.13 -7.18
C VAL A 46 4.89 -3.04 -6.01
N LEU A 47 5.64 -4.12 -6.26
CA LEU A 47 6.08 -5.03 -5.22
C LEU A 47 6.99 -4.34 -4.19
N GLY A 48 7.96 -3.55 -4.64
CA GLY A 48 8.84 -2.79 -3.75
C GLY A 48 8.06 -1.86 -2.84
N VAL A 49 7.05 -1.16 -3.39
CA VAL A 49 6.17 -0.26 -2.63
C VAL A 49 5.32 -1.02 -1.61
N ILE A 50 4.77 -2.20 -1.97
CA ILE A 50 4.04 -3.06 -1.02
C ILE A 50 4.94 -3.42 0.17
N ILE A 51 6.17 -3.87 -0.08
CA ILE A 51 7.09 -4.32 0.96
C ILE A 51 7.52 -3.16 1.88
N ILE A 52 7.86 -2.02 1.30
CA ILE A 52 8.27 -0.81 2.06
C ILE A 52 7.10 -0.33 2.93
N ASN A 53 5.91 -0.18 2.35
CA ASN A 53 4.76 0.32 3.08
C ASN A 53 4.28 -0.68 4.14
N PHE A 54 4.35 -1.98 3.86
CA PHE A 54 4.02 -3.03 4.83
C PHE A 54 4.91 -2.94 6.06
N SER A 55 6.22 -2.88 5.83
CA SER A 55 7.22 -2.77 6.91
C SER A 55 7.02 -1.49 7.72
N ALA A 56 6.89 -0.34 7.03
CA ALA A 56 6.72 0.96 7.68
C ALA A 56 5.44 1.02 8.54
N GLY A 57 4.31 0.56 8.00
CA GLY A 57 3.04 0.59 8.73
C GLY A 57 2.99 -0.40 9.90
N ILE A 58 3.55 -1.60 9.75
CA ILE A 58 3.64 -2.55 10.88
C ILE A 58 4.48 -1.97 12.00
N ILE A 59 5.67 -1.46 11.69
CA ILE A 59 6.56 -0.87 12.69
C ILE A 59 5.85 0.27 13.41
N TYR A 60 5.19 1.16 12.67
CA TYR A 60 4.43 2.28 13.20
C TYR A 60 3.31 1.84 14.15
N PHE A 61 2.40 0.96 13.71
CA PHE A 61 1.26 0.54 14.54
C PHE A 61 1.68 -0.32 15.73
N PHE A 62 2.77 -1.07 15.60
CA PHE A 62 3.32 -1.87 16.69
C PHE A 62 3.90 -0.98 17.80
N ILE A 63 4.72 0.02 17.45
CA ILE A 63 5.29 0.98 18.41
C ILE A 63 4.18 1.78 19.11
N ASN A 64 3.15 2.17 18.38
CA ASN A 64 2.02 2.93 18.92
C ASN A 64 1.00 2.05 19.68
N ASN A 65 1.24 0.74 19.83
CA ASN A 65 0.35 -0.23 20.46
C ASN A 65 -1.10 -0.22 19.90
N ASN A 66 -1.27 0.17 18.64
CA ASN A 66 -2.58 0.26 18.02
C ASN A 66 -2.93 -1.03 17.27
N TRP A 67 -3.31 -2.04 18.05
CA TRP A 67 -3.60 -3.40 17.55
C TRP A 67 -4.74 -3.47 16.55
N GLY A 68 -5.76 -2.62 16.68
CA GLY A 68 -6.90 -2.58 15.76
C GLY A 68 -6.46 -2.17 14.35
N PHE A 69 -5.71 -1.09 14.25
CA PHE A 69 -5.15 -0.65 12.97
C PHE A 69 -4.08 -1.63 12.45
N LEU A 70 -3.26 -2.23 13.31
CA LEU A 70 -2.26 -3.21 12.90
C LEU A 70 -2.88 -4.43 12.18
N ILE A 71 -3.93 -5.01 12.76
CA ILE A 71 -4.64 -6.15 12.16
C ILE A 71 -5.30 -5.72 10.84
N GLY A 72 -6.01 -4.59 10.85
CA GLY A 72 -6.63 -4.07 9.62
C GLY A 72 -5.60 -3.79 8.52
N TYR A 73 -4.42 -3.30 8.90
CA TYR A 73 -3.37 -2.94 7.95
C TYR A 73 -2.77 -4.18 7.31
N PHE A 74 -2.63 -5.25 8.10
CA PHE A 74 -2.22 -6.56 7.60
C PHE A 74 -3.18 -7.08 6.54
N LEU A 75 -4.50 -6.97 6.77
CA LEU A 75 -5.52 -7.37 5.79
C LEU A 75 -5.46 -6.52 4.51
N VAL A 76 -5.31 -5.20 4.64
CA VAL A 76 -5.17 -4.30 3.48
C VAL A 76 -3.93 -4.65 2.66
N MET A 77 -2.81 -4.95 3.31
CA MET A 77 -1.58 -5.33 2.62
C MET A 77 -1.65 -6.71 1.97
N ALA A 78 -2.32 -7.67 2.61
CA ALA A 78 -2.62 -8.95 1.99
C ALA A 78 -3.49 -8.78 0.73
N TYR A 79 -4.49 -7.90 0.78
CA TYR A 79 -5.32 -7.56 -0.38
C TYR A 79 -4.52 -6.91 -1.51
N ASN A 80 -3.63 -5.97 -1.19
CA ASN A 80 -2.72 -5.37 -2.19
C ASN A 80 -1.82 -6.41 -2.84
N TYR A 81 -1.24 -7.31 -2.05
CA TYR A 81 -0.41 -8.38 -2.57
C TYR A 81 -1.19 -9.34 -3.48
N TRP A 82 -2.42 -9.70 -3.10
CA TRP A 82 -3.31 -10.48 -3.95
C TRP A 82 -3.61 -9.77 -5.28
N GLY A 83 -3.95 -8.48 -5.23
CA GLY A 83 -4.18 -7.67 -6.44
C GLY A 83 -2.96 -7.60 -7.36
N TYR A 84 -1.77 -7.43 -6.79
CA TYR A 84 -0.50 -7.47 -7.52
C TYR A 84 -0.32 -8.81 -8.25
N ARG A 85 -0.55 -9.94 -7.57
CA ARG A 85 -0.43 -11.28 -8.17
C ARG A 85 -1.42 -11.48 -9.31
N SER A 86 -2.67 -11.05 -9.16
CA SER A 86 -3.68 -11.15 -10.21
C SER A 86 -3.29 -10.36 -11.47
N ASN A 87 -2.71 -9.17 -11.31
CA ASN A 87 -2.27 -8.34 -12.43
C ASN A 87 -1.09 -8.95 -13.21
N ILE A 88 -0.16 -9.62 -12.51
CA ILE A 88 0.93 -10.38 -13.17
C ILE A 88 0.38 -11.52 -14.03
N VAL A 89 -0.59 -12.27 -13.49
CA VAL A 89 -1.21 -13.39 -14.22
C VAL A 89 -1.87 -12.88 -15.51
N GLU A 90 -2.59 -11.77 -15.44
CA GLU A 90 -3.19 -11.12 -16.62
C GLU A 90 -2.14 -10.61 -17.62
N SER A 91 -1.04 -10.01 -17.16
CA SER A 91 0.02 -9.54 -18.08
C SER A 91 0.69 -10.69 -18.82
N ASN A 92 0.85 -11.84 -18.17
CA ASN A 92 1.47 -13.01 -18.77
C ASN A 92 0.53 -13.70 -19.78
N SER A 93 -0.78 -13.72 -19.55
CA SER A 93 -1.75 -14.28 -20.50
C SER A 93 -1.91 -13.44 -21.77
N ASN A 94 -1.70 -12.12 -21.68
CA ASN A 94 -1.80 -11.23 -22.85
C ASN A 94 -0.54 -11.26 -23.74
N ASN A 95 0.56 -11.84 -23.25
CA ASN A 95 1.83 -11.96 -23.98
C ASN A 95 2.06 -13.37 -24.58
N SER A 96 1.13 -14.31 -24.37
CA SER A 96 1.14 -15.68 -24.91
C SER A 96 0.16 -15.83 -26.06
#